data_AF-A0AAD2CSH5-F1
#
_entry.id   AF-A0AAD2CSH5-F1
#
_cell.length_a   1.000
_cell.length_b   1.000
_cell.length_c   1.000
_cell.angle_alpha   90.00
_cell.angle_beta   90.00
_cell.angle_gamma   90.00
#
_symmetry.space_group_name_H-M   'P 1'
#
loop_
_entity.id
_entity.type
_entity.pdbx_description
1 polymer ?
#
loop_
_entity_poly.entity_id
_entity_poly.type
_entity_poly.pdbx_seq_one_letter_code
_entity_poly.pdbx_strand_id
1 'polypeptide(L)'
;MGDYQAAAERAITKADMFAQYAPSMYFVMSETFGRGLSLFAMARKTKKRSYEKEANAIRKQVAKWLKAGNPNVEHFYYLLQAEYEALENKHDNADESYRKAIAMAKAGSYLQCIALFHERYSEFLLHVRSCREEAAHHSREAATYFEEWGAMARAREIRESLTRG
;
A
#
# COMPACT_ATOMS: atom_id res chain seq x y z
N MET A 1 3.65 1.56 -14.70
CA MET A 1 4.25 1.71 -13.36
C MET A 1 4.07 3.16 -12.92
N GLY A 2 3.43 3.43 -11.78
CA GLY A 2 3.30 4.81 -11.29
C GLY A 2 4.69 5.41 -11.03
N ASP A 3 4.86 6.72 -11.25
CA ASP A 3 6.12 7.42 -10.93
C ASP A 3 6.23 7.65 -9.41
N TYR A 4 6.55 6.56 -8.69
CA TYR A 4 6.68 6.57 -7.24
C TYR A 4 7.84 7.45 -6.76
N GLN A 5 8.83 7.72 -7.60
CA GLN A 5 9.93 8.60 -7.27
C GLN A 5 9.46 10.05 -7.23
N ALA A 6 8.81 10.54 -8.29
CA ALA A 6 8.25 11.88 -8.30
C ALA A 6 7.14 12.06 -7.25
N ALA A 7 6.39 11.00 -6.93
CA ALA A 7 5.42 11.03 -5.83
C ALA A 7 6.11 11.18 -4.47
N ALA A 8 7.17 10.42 -4.20
CA ALA A 8 7.92 10.48 -2.95
C ALA A 8 8.66 11.82 -2.76
N GLU A 9 9.26 12.38 -3.81
CA GLU A 9 9.91 13.70 -3.75
C GLU A 9 8.89 14.81 -3.43
N ARG A 10 7.72 14.78 -4.09
CA ARG A 10 6.62 15.70 -3.78
C ARG A 10 6.09 15.52 -2.37
N ALA A 11 6.04 14.29 -1.88
CA ALA A 11 5.59 13.95 -0.53
C ALA A 11 6.47 14.56 0.57
N ILE A 12 7.77 14.74 0.32
CA ILE A 12 8.70 15.40 1.25
C ILE A 12 8.54 16.93 1.17
N THR A 13 8.42 17.49 -0.04
CA THR A 13 8.42 18.95 -0.24
C THR A 13 7.09 19.63 0.10
N LYS A 14 5.95 18.94 -0.02
CA LYS A 14 4.60 19.54 0.13
C LYS A 14 3.75 18.91 1.22
N ALA A 15 4.39 18.35 2.23
CA ALA A 15 3.83 17.34 3.12
C ALA A 15 2.52 17.66 3.87
N ASP A 16 2.14 18.93 4.04
CA ASP A 16 1.12 19.30 5.03
C ASP A 16 0.05 20.30 4.57
N MET A 17 -0.02 20.63 3.27
CA MET A 17 -0.93 21.70 2.81
C MET A 17 -2.42 21.42 3.08
N PHE A 18 -2.85 20.15 3.05
CA PHE A 18 -4.25 19.78 3.22
C PHE A 18 -4.59 19.23 4.62
N ALA A 19 -3.62 18.61 5.30
CA ALA A 19 -3.82 18.05 6.64
C ALA A 19 -4.05 19.13 7.71
N GLN A 20 -3.50 20.34 7.53
CA GLN A 20 -3.66 21.45 8.48
C GLN A 20 -5.07 22.03 8.51
N TYR A 21 -5.82 21.97 7.40
CA TYR A 21 -7.10 22.69 7.27
C TYR A 21 -8.33 21.78 7.33
N ALA A 22 -8.21 20.49 6.99
CA ALA A 22 -9.36 19.56 6.97
C ALA A 22 -8.97 18.09 7.24
N PRO A 23 -8.41 17.76 8.41
CA PRO A 23 -7.87 16.42 8.71
C PRO A 23 -8.92 15.29 8.70
N SER A 24 -10.21 15.63 8.85
CA SER A 24 -11.32 14.66 8.88
C SER A 24 -11.89 14.35 7.49
N MET A 25 -11.46 15.05 6.43
CA MET A 25 -11.92 14.75 5.07
C MET A 25 -11.27 13.47 4.54
N TYR A 26 -12.09 12.55 4.02
CA TYR A 26 -11.64 11.27 3.45
C TYR A 26 -10.56 11.42 2.37
N PHE A 27 -10.63 12.49 1.59
CA PHE A 27 -9.61 12.82 0.58
C PHE A 27 -8.21 12.99 1.20
N VAL A 28 -8.10 13.66 2.35
CA VAL A 28 -6.83 13.88 3.05
C VAL A 28 -6.24 12.56 3.56
N MET A 29 -7.10 11.65 4.03
CA MET A 29 -6.67 10.33 4.49
C MET A 29 -6.14 9.48 3.33
N SER A 30 -6.85 9.49 2.20
CA SER A 30 -6.45 8.76 0.99
C SER A 30 -5.14 9.29 0.39
N GLU A 31 -4.96 10.60 0.37
CA GLU A 31 -3.72 11.26 -0.06
C GLU A 31 -2.55 10.90 0.86
N THR A 32 -2.77 10.99 2.18
CA THR A 32 -1.76 10.65 3.19
C THR A 32 -1.32 9.20 3.07
N PHE A 33 -2.27 8.29 2.89
CA PHE A 33 -2.01 6.88 2.63
C PHE A 33 -1.18 6.67 1.35
N GLY A 34 -1.58 7.28 0.23
CA GLY A 34 -0.86 7.17 -1.04
C GLY A 34 0.59 7.66 -0.97
N ARG A 35 0.84 8.74 -0.20
CA ARG A 35 2.18 9.24 0.09
C ARG A 35 2.99 8.24 0.92
N GLY A 36 2.40 7.69 1.97
CA GLY A 36 3.04 6.65 2.80
C GLY A 36 3.49 5.45 1.96
N LEU A 37 2.60 4.96 1.09
CA LEU A 37 2.90 3.82 0.23
C LEU A 37 4.04 4.13 -0.77
N SER A 38 4.04 5.32 -1.37
CA SER A 38 5.11 5.75 -2.28
C SER A 38 6.47 5.86 -1.58
N LEU A 39 6.49 6.37 -0.34
CA LEU A 39 7.69 6.46 0.47
C LEU A 39 8.21 5.08 0.88
N PHE A 40 7.34 4.15 1.27
CA PHE A 40 7.74 2.77 1.57
C PHE A 40 8.32 2.05 0.35
N ALA A 41 7.72 2.21 -0.83
CA ALA A 41 8.25 1.66 -2.08
C ALA A 41 9.64 2.21 -2.39
N MET A 42 9.86 3.52 -2.23
CA MET A 42 11.16 4.15 -2.44
C MET A 42 12.19 3.76 -1.37
N ALA A 43 11.77 3.57 -0.12
CA ALA A 43 12.62 3.06 0.94
C ALA A 43 13.14 1.65 0.60
N ARG A 44 12.27 0.75 0.12
CA ARG A 44 12.68 -0.60 -0.34
C ARG A 44 13.65 -0.54 -1.51
N LYS A 45 13.36 0.29 -2.52
CA LYS A 45 14.18 0.41 -3.73
C LYS A 45 15.55 1.04 -3.49
N THR A 46 15.60 2.12 -2.72
CA THR A 46 16.82 2.95 -2.57
C THR A 46 17.60 2.66 -1.29
N LYS A 47 16.98 1.98 -0.31
CA LYS A 47 17.51 1.76 1.04
C LYS A 47 17.90 3.05 1.77
N LYS A 48 17.36 4.21 1.34
CA LYS A 48 17.61 5.49 2.00
C LYS A 48 16.74 5.63 3.24
N ARG A 49 17.40 5.81 4.39
CA ARG A 49 16.76 5.99 5.70
C ARG A 49 15.81 7.19 5.78
N SER A 50 16.00 8.21 4.94
CA SER A 50 15.11 9.38 4.88
C SER A 50 13.68 9.00 4.49
N TYR A 51 13.51 8.17 3.46
CA TYR A 51 12.19 7.73 3.01
C TYR A 51 11.50 6.86 4.07
N GLU A 52 12.25 5.95 4.70
CA GLU A 52 11.73 5.09 5.76
C GLU A 52 11.23 5.91 6.96
N LYS A 53 12.00 6.92 7.39
CA LYS A 53 11.62 7.80 8.49
C LYS A 53 10.29 8.52 8.21
N GLU A 54 10.15 9.09 7.02
CA GLU A 54 8.92 9.80 6.62
C GLU A 54 7.74 8.84 6.45
N ALA A 55 7.96 7.66 5.85
CA ALA A 55 6.94 6.63 5.71
C ALA A 55 6.41 6.16 7.08
N ASN A 56 7.31 5.96 8.04
CA ASN A 56 6.95 5.56 9.40
C ASN A 56 6.21 6.69 10.15
N ALA A 57 6.52 7.96 9.88
CA ALA A 57 5.76 9.09 10.42
C ALA A 57 4.30 9.05 9.93
N ILE A 58 4.08 8.82 8.64
CA ILE A 58 2.75 8.65 8.06
C ILE A 58 2.02 7.44 8.66
N ARG A 59 2.68 6.27 8.76
CA ARG A 59 2.09 5.08 9.40
C ARG A 59 1.62 5.38 10.83
N LYS A 60 2.43 6.08 11.62
CA LYS A 60 2.06 6.50 12.99
C LYS A 60 0.89 7.48 13.00
N GLN A 61 0.80 8.38 12.02
CA GLN A 61 -0.33 9.30 11.88
C GLN A 61 -1.63 8.53 11.60
N VAL A 62 -1.61 7.60 10.65
CA VAL A 62 -2.78 6.74 10.36
C VAL A 62 -3.17 5.89 11.58
N ALA A 63 -2.19 5.40 12.35
CA ALA A 63 -2.44 4.68 13.60
C ALA A 63 -3.14 5.55 14.66
N LYS A 64 -2.83 6.86 14.73
CA LYS A 64 -3.54 7.78 15.63
C LYS A 64 -5.00 7.96 15.21
N TRP A 65 -5.28 8.07 13.92
CA TRP A 65 -6.64 8.16 13.41
C TRP A 65 -7.46 6.89 13.73
N LEU A 66 -6.86 5.72 13.58
CA LEU A 66 -7.49 4.46 13.95
C LEU A 66 -7.82 4.43 15.46
N LYS A 67 -6.87 4.81 16.33
CA LYS A 67 -7.08 4.89 17.78
C LYS A 67 -8.13 5.92 18.20
N ALA A 68 -8.28 6.98 17.42
CA ALA A 68 -9.34 7.98 17.60
C ALA A 68 -10.73 7.47 17.16
N GLY A 69 -10.83 6.22 16.70
CA GLY A 69 -12.09 5.56 16.36
C GLY A 69 -12.53 5.79 14.92
N ASN A 70 -11.63 6.11 14.00
CA ASN A 70 -11.97 6.18 12.58
C ASN A 70 -11.83 4.79 11.92
N PRO A 71 -12.93 4.08 11.64
CA PRO A 71 -12.86 2.75 11.02
C PRO A 71 -12.40 2.81 9.55
N ASN A 72 -12.60 3.94 8.87
CA ASN A 72 -12.30 4.09 7.44
C ASN A 72 -10.80 4.09 7.11
N VAL A 73 -9.92 4.08 8.12
CA VAL A 73 -8.46 4.04 7.92
C VAL A 73 -7.83 2.73 8.36
N GLU A 74 -8.62 1.78 8.86
CA GLU A 74 -8.10 0.53 9.41
C GLU A 74 -7.34 -0.29 8.36
N HIS A 75 -7.93 -0.42 7.17
CA HIS A 75 -7.33 -1.11 6.03
C HIS A 75 -6.04 -0.42 5.53
N PHE A 76 -5.99 0.93 5.56
CA PHE A 76 -4.76 1.70 5.28
C PHE A 76 -3.67 1.46 6.33
N TYR A 77 -4.05 1.43 7.61
CA TYR A 77 -3.10 1.18 8.69
C TYR A 77 -2.42 -0.18 8.52
N TYR A 78 -3.19 -1.26 8.30
CA TYR A 78 -2.62 -2.59 8.15
C TYR A 78 -1.69 -2.71 6.95
N LEU A 79 -1.99 -2.05 5.82
CA LEU A 79 -1.06 -2.07 4.68
C LEU A 79 0.25 -1.33 4.99
N LEU A 80 0.16 -0.13 5.58
CA LEU A 80 1.36 0.63 5.94
C LEU A 80 2.17 -0.08 7.03
N GLN A 81 1.50 -0.82 7.92
CA GLN A 81 2.14 -1.68 8.91
C GLN A 81 2.87 -2.84 8.23
N ALA A 82 2.26 -3.49 7.24
CA ALA A 82 2.88 -4.58 6.49
C ALA A 82 4.16 -4.13 5.76
N GLU A 83 4.13 -2.99 5.07
CA GLU A 83 5.33 -2.44 4.40
C GLU A 83 6.43 -2.07 5.39
N TYR A 84 6.07 -1.55 6.57
CA TYR A 84 7.03 -1.27 7.65
C TYR A 84 7.66 -2.56 8.19
N GLU A 85 6.87 -3.58 8.48
CA GLU A 85 7.35 -4.87 8.96
C GLU A 85 8.22 -5.58 7.93
N ALA A 86 7.89 -5.45 6.65
CA ALA A 86 8.70 -5.96 5.56
C ALA A 86 10.09 -5.30 5.51
N LEU A 87 10.17 -3.97 5.72
CA LEU A 87 11.44 -3.24 5.80
C LEU A 87 12.26 -3.60 7.04
N GLU A 88 11.60 -3.87 8.16
CA GLU A 88 12.21 -4.29 9.42
C GLU A 88 12.59 -5.78 9.45
N ASN A 89 12.45 -6.49 8.32
CA ASN A 89 12.68 -7.93 8.18
C ASN A 89 11.79 -8.80 9.09
N LYS A 90 10.65 -8.28 9.54
CA LYS A 90 9.63 -8.99 10.33
C LYS A 90 8.63 -9.64 9.40
N HIS A 91 9.11 -10.55 8.57
CA HIS A 91 8.38 -11.01 7.40
C HIS A 91 7.07 -11.76 7.72
N ASP A 92 7.01 -12.50 8.82
CA ASP A 92 5.79 -13.20 9.24
C ASP A 92 4.71 -12.21 9.72
N ASN A 93 5.10 -11.18 10.45
CA ASN A 93 4.19 -10.11 10.84
C ASN A 93 3.69 -9.34 9.60
N ALA A 94 4.59 -9.05 8.65
CA ALA A 94 4.24 -8.39 7.41
C ALA A 94 3.17 -9.18 6.63
N ASP A 95 3.34 -10.51 6.55
CA ASP A 95 2.38 -11.42 5.93
C ASP A 95 0.99 -11.31 6.58
N GLU A 96 0.93 -11.40 7.91
CA GLU A 96 -0.32 -11.27 8.66
C GLU A 96 -0.97 -9.89 8.45
N SER A 97 -0.17 -8.82 8.46
CA SER A 97 -0.62 -7.46 8.23
C SER A 97 -1.18 -7.26 6.81
N TYR A 98 -0.56 -7.85 5.78
CA TYR A 98 -1.10 -7.82 4.41
C TYR A 98 -2.46 -8.52 4.32
N ARG A 99 -2.58 -9.72 4.90
CA ARG A 99 -3.84 -10.47 4.94
C ARG A 99 -4.93 -9.68 5.66
N LYS A 100 -4.62 -9.06 6.80
CA LYS A 100 -5.55 -8.18 7.53
C LYS A 100 -5.98 -6.98 6.71
N ALA A 101 -5.04 -6.31 6.03
CA ALA A 101 -5.37 -5.17 5.17
C ALA A 101 -6.38 -5.55 4.08
N ILE A 102 -6.17 -6.68 3.40
CA ILE A 102 -7.08 -7.20 2.38
C ILE A 102 -8.44 -7.56 2.98
N ALA A 103 -8.47 -8.26 4.12
CA ALA A 103 -9.72 -8.64 4.78
C ALA A 103 -10.57 -7.42 5.16
N MET A 104 -9.94 -6.38 5.74
CA MET A 104 -10.62 -5.14 6.08
C MET A 104 -11.09 -4.37 4.85
N ALA A 105 -10.29 -4.36 3.77
CA ALA A 105 -10.69 -3.75 2.51
C ALA A 105 -11.89 -4.47 1.87
N LYS A 106 -11.94 -5.80 1.96
CA LYS A 106 -13.06 -6.64 1.50
C LYS A 106 -14.32 -6.39 2.33
N ALA A 107 -14.21 -6.31 3.65
CA ALA A 107 -15.34 -6.01 4.53
C ALA A 107 -15.98 -4.64 4.23
N GLY A 108 -15.19 -3.66 3.80
CA GLY A 108 -15.66 -2.34 3.37
C GLY A 108 -15.98 -2.20 1.87
N SER A 109 -15.90 -3.27 1.08
CA SER A 109 -16.12 -3.27 -0.38
C SER A 109 -15.26 -2.25 -1.16
N TYR A 110 -14.04 -1.98 -0.69
CA TYR A 110 -13.13 -1.02 -1.33
C TYR A 110 -12.34 -1.68 -2.48
N LEU A 111 -12.99 -1.97 -3.61
CA LEU A 111 -12.41 -2.74 -4.73
C LEU A 111 -11.03 -2.25 -5.17
N GLN A 112 -10.85 -0.93 -5.28
CA GLN A 112 -9.57 -0.32 -5.64
C GLN A 112 -8.48 -0.58 -4.61
N CYS A 113 -8.83 -0.62 -3.32
CA CYS A 113 -7.90 -0.92 -2.24
C CYS A 113 -7.57 -2.41 -2.23
N ILE A 114 -8.57 -3.27 -2.39
CA ILE A 114 -8.38 -4.73 -2.48
C ILE A 114 -7.40 -5.06 -3.61
N ALA A 115 -7.62 -4.50 -4.81
CA ALA A 115 -6.75 -4.68 -5.97
C ALA A 115 -5.31 -4.24 -5.68
N LEU A 116 -5.15 -3.01 -5.16
CA LEU A 116 -3.85 -2.46 -4.80
C LEU A 116 -3.14 -3.32 -3.74
N PHE A 117 -3.86 -3.80 -2.72
CA PHE A 117 -3.25 -4.52 -1.60
C PHE A 117 -2.78 -5.91 -2.04
N HIS A 118 -3.56 -6.58 -2.88
CA HIS A 118 -3.13 -7.81 -3.54
C HIS A 118 -1.89 -7.59 -4.41
N GLU A 119 -1.81 -6.48 -5.15
CA GLU A 119 -0.63 -6.14 -5.94
C GLU A 119 0.61 -5.95 -5.06
N ARG A 120 0.49 -5.16 -3.97
CA ARG A 120 1.59 -4.93 -3.02
C ARG A 120 2.04 -6.21 -2.32
N TYR A 121 1.09 -7.06 -1.92
CA TYR A 121 1.39 -8.31 -1.24
C TYR A 121 2.06 -9.32 -2.19
N SER A 122 1.61 -9.39 -3.44
CA SER A 122 2.29 -10.17 -4.48
C SER A 122 3.75 -9.75 -4.65
N GLU A 123 4.02 -8.44 -4.74
CA GLU A 123 5.38 -7.92 -4.85
C GLU A 123 6.25 -8.28 -3.63
N PHE A 124 5.68 -8.24 -2.43
CA PHE A 124 6.34 -8.71 -1.21
C PHE A 124 6.66 -10.21 -1.27
N LEU A 125 5.68 -11.05 -1.60
CA LEU A 125 5.86 -12.50 -1.68
C LEU A 125 6.91 -12.89 -2.72
N LEU A 126 6.91 -12.22 -3.88
CA LEU A 126 7.86 -12.51 -4.95
C LEU A 126 9.29 -12.11 -4.59
N HIS A 127 9.48 -10.88 -4.10
CA HIS A 127 10.83 -10.32 -3.95
C HIS A 127 11.44 -10.50 -2.55
N VAL A 128 10.62 -10.69 -1.52
CA VAL A 128 11.08 -10.84 -0.13
C VAL A 128 10.99 -12.30 0.31
N ARG A 129 9.87 -12.98 0.03
CA ARG A 129 9.64 -14.36 0.45
C ARG A 129 10.08 -15.40 -0.59
N SER A 130 10.25 -14.99 -1.84
CA SER A 130 10.49 -15.90 -2.98
C SER A 130 9.37 -16.93 -3.19
N CYS A 131 8.15 -16.64 -2.73
CA CYS A 131 6.97 -17.50 -2.83
C CYS A 131 6.21 -17.25 -4.14
N ARG A 132 6.73 -17.78 -5.25
CA ARG A 132 6.22 -17.48 -6.60
C ARG A 132 4.74 -17.84 -6.82
N GLU A 133 4.30 -18.99 -6.34
CA GLU A 133 2.92 -19.45 -6.54
C GLU A 133 1.90 -18.57 -5.83
N GLU A 134 2.17 -18.22 -4.56
CA GLU A 134 1.32 -17.34 -3.77
C GLU A 134 1.35 -15.90 -4.31
N ALA A 135 2.51 -15.42 -4.77
CA ALA A 135 2.62 -14.15 -5.47
C ALA A 135 1.76 -14.15 -6.75
N ALA A 136 1.84 -15.20 -7.57
CA ALA A 136 1.03 -15.32 -8.78
C ALA A 136 -0.47 -15.35 -8.47
N HIS A 137 -0.90 -16.04 -7.40
CA HIS A 137 -2.28 -16.00 -6.93
C HIS A 137 -2.73 -14.57 -6.62
N HIS A 138 -1.96 -13.82 -5.82
CA HIS A 138 -2.32 -12.45 -5.47
C HIS A 138 -2.25 -11.48 -6.66
N SER A 139 -1.33 -11.68 -7.61
CA SER A 139 -1.34 -10.91 -8.86
C SER A 139 -2.61 -11.15 -9.68
N ARG A 140 -3.11 -12.39 -9.74
CA ARG A 140 -4.39 -12.68 -10.43
C ARG A 140 -5.56 -12.01 -9.73
N GLU A 141 -5.63 -12.10 -8.39
CA GLU A 141 -6.65 -11.40 -7.60
C GLU A 141 -6.60 -9.89 -7.85
N ALA A 142 -5.40 -9.28 -7.82
CA ALA A 142 -5.23 -7.86 -8.11
C ALA A 142 -5.79 -7.48 -9.49
N ALA A 143 -5.49 -8.27 -10.52
CA ALA A 143 -6.00 -8.04 -11.86
C ALA A 143 -7.53 -8.17 -11.94
N THR A 144 -8.14 -9.15 -11.28
CA THR A 144 -9.60 -9.32 -11.22
C THR A 144 -10.26 -8.10 -10.57
N TYR A 145 -9.79 -7.68 -9.39
CA TYR A 145 -10.37 -6.52 -8.71
C TYR A 145 -10.14 -5.19 -9.45
N PHE A 146 -9.01 -5.04 -10.16
CA PHE A 146 -8.82 -3.88 -11.04
C PHE A 146 -9.78 -3.89 -12.22
N GLU A 147 -10.06 -5.05 -12.82
CA GLU A 147 -11.06 -5.19 -13.88
C GLU A 147 -12.46 -4.85 -13.37
N GLU A 148 -12.86 -5.40 -12.22
CA GLU A 148 -14.16 -5.09 -11.59
C GLU A 148 -14.31 -3.60 -11.23
N TRP A 149 -13.23 -2.95 -10.79
CA TRP A 149 -13.22 -1.52 -10.52
C TRP A 149 -13.21 -0.66 -11.81
N GLY A 150 -12.89 -1.24 -12.97
CA GLY A 150 -12.85 -0.57 -14.27
C GLY A 150 -11.45 -0.13 -14.74
N ALA A 151 -10.38 -0.45 -13.99
CA ALA A 151 -9.00 -0.17 -14.36
C ALA A 151 -8.40 -1.23 -15.32
N MET A 152 -9.04 -1.39 -16.49
CA MET A 152 -8.72 -2.43 -17.48
C MET A 152 -7.26 -2.42 -17.95
N ALA A 153 -6.68 -1.24 -18.13
CA ALA A 153 -5.28 -1.11 -18.54
C ALA A 153 -4.34 -1.74 -17.50
N ARG A 154 -4.59 -1.48 -16.20
CA ARG A 154 -3.77 -2.02 -15.12
C ARG A 154 -3.95 -3.53 -14.97
N ALA A 155 -5.19 -4.02 -15.06
CA ALA A 155 -5.48 -5.46 -15.04
C ALA A 155 -4.74 -6.20 -16.17
N ARG A 156 -4.72 -5.64 -17.38
CA ARG A 156 -4.00 -6.20 -18.53
C ARG A 156 -2.49 -6.23 -18.29
N GLU A 157 -1.90 -5.13 -17.84
CA GLU A 157 -0.46 -5.07 -17.51
C GLU A 157 -0.05 -6.18 -16.53
N ILE A 158 -0.84 -6.41 -15.48
CA ILE A 158 -0.57 -7.45 -14.48
C ILE A 158 -0.68 -8.85 -15.11
N ARG A 159 -1.74 -9.12 -15.89
CA ARG A 159 -1.91 -10.41 -16.57
C ARG A 159 -0.78 -10.72 -17.55
N GLU A 160 -0.33 -9.72 -18.31
CA GLU A 160 0.82 -9.88 -19.21
C GLU A 160 2.12 -10.14 -18.45
N SER A 161 2.29 -9.57 -17.25
CA SER A 161 3.49 -9.85 -16.45
C SER A 161 3.53 -11.30 -15.95
N LEU A 162 2.36 -11.92 -15.73
CA LEU A 162 2.23 -13.31 -15.28
C LEU A 162 2.51 -14.35 -16.37
N THR A 163 2.35 -14.00 -17.65
CA THR A 163 2.61 -14.92 -18.77
C THR A 163 4.06 -14.89 -19.25
N ARG A 164 4.81 -13.84 -18.88
CA ARG A 164 6.22 -13.64 -19.30
C ARG A 164 7.25 -14.18 -18.29
N GLY A 165 6.84 -14.58 -17.09
CA GLY A 165 7.70 -15.07 -16.01
C GLY A 165 7.63 -16.58 -15.82
#